data_AF-A0A2T1DZH7-F1
#
_entry.id   AF-A0A2T1DZH7-F1
#
_cell.length_a   1.000
_cell.length_b   1.000
_cell.length_c   1.000
_cell.angle_alpha   90.00
_cell.angle_beta   90.00
_cell.angle_gamma   90.00
#
_symmetry.space_group_name_H-M   'P 1'
#
loop_
_entity.id
_entity.type
_entity.pdbx_description
1 polymer ?
#
loop_
_entity_poly.entity_id
_entity_poly.type
_entity_poly.pdbx_seq_one_letter_code
_entity_poly.pdbx_strand_id
1 'polypeptide(L)'
;MESLVVEEVEKQLQKLPAKVSSYVNKAEVIAYALNRLPALYATSEKGWEQQVIRARRELGNQILAAVRQAIAAVQRDPLRAVVPLKIGAEQESQVVLQELKELLGQEELSWRNVVDGVENALIRTARGEVTWRKRGNAAAQRNEWHDSRYYL
;
A
#
# COMPACT_ATOMS: atom_id res chain seq x y z
N MET A 1 -0.98 16.95 14.49
CA MET A 1 0.38 16.91 13.91
C MET A 1 0.33 17.18 12.41
N GLU A 2 -0.42 16.35 11.67
CA GLU A 2 -0.58 16.48 10.22
C GLU A 2 -0.97 17.89 9.75
N SER A 3 -2.00 18.49 10.37
CA SER A 3 -2.43 19.85 10.06
C SER A 3 -1.31 20.90 10.19
N LEU A 4 -0.48 20.81 11.22
CA LEU A 4 0.65 21.73 11.44
C LEU A 4 1.76 21.54 10.41
N VAL A 5 2.00 20.30 9.98
CA VAL A 5 2.96 20.00 8.92
C VAL A 5 2.47 20.51 7.58
N VAL A 6 1.19 20.30 7.24
CA VAL A 6 0.57 20.83 6.02
C VAL A 6 0.68 22.36 5.97
N GLU A 7 0.35 23.04 7.07
CA GLU A 7 0.46 24.50 7.17
C GLU A 7 1.89 24.99 6.92
N GLU A 8 2.89 24.36 7.55
CA GLU A 8 4.29 24.75 7.37
C GLU A 8 4.83 24.38 5.98
N VAL A 9 4.37 23.28 5.36
CA VAL A 9 4.70 22.92 3.97
C VAL A 9 4.19 23.98 3.02
N GLU A 10 2.91 24.38 3.10
CA GLU A 10 2.35 25.43 2.26
C GLU A 10 3.12 26.74 2.41
N LYS A 11 3.42 27.13 3.66
CA LYS A 11 4.18 28.35 3.96
C LYS A 11 5.62 28.32 3.43
N GLN A 12 6.31 27.18 3.47
CA GLN A 12 7.67 27.08 2.91
C GLN A 12 7.65 26.99 1.39
N LEU A 13 6.68 26.30 0.78
CA LEU A 13 6.54 26.22 -0.67
C LEU A 13 6.18 27.56 -1.30
N GLN A 14 5.32 28.37 -0.66
CA GLN A 14 5.00 29.72 -1.13
C GLN A 14 6.22 30.65 -1.18
N LYS A 15 7.27 30.37 -0.39
CA LYS A 15 8.53 31.14 -0.40
C LYS A 15 9.48 30.70 -1.51
N LEU A 16 9.21 29.60 -2.19
CA LEU A 16 10.04 29.11 -3.29
C LEU A 16 9.63 29.76 -4.61
N PRO A 17 10.55 29.85 -5.59
CA PRO A 17 10.19 30.25 -6.95
C PRO A 17 9.11 29.35 -7.52
N ALA A 18 8.13 29.93 -8.23
CA ALA A 18 6.98 29.20 -8.80
C ALA A 18 7.37 28.00 -9.67
N LYS A 19 8.50 28.13 -10.39
CA LYS A 19 9.06 27.07 -11.23
C LYS A 19 9.55 25.87 -10.42
N VAL A 20 9.97 26.06 -9.17
CA VAL A 20 10.41 24.96 -8.30
C VAL A 20 9.21 24.36 -7.58
N SER A 21 8.31 25.20 -7.06
CA SER A 21 7.12 24.73 -6.34
C SER A 21 6.18 23.87 -7.22
N SER A 22 6.16 24.10 -8.54
CA SER A 22 5.32 23.33 -9.47
C SER A 22 5.75 21.86 -9.65
N TYR A 23 7.03 21.54 -9.42
CA TYR A 23 7.55 20.16 -9.59
C TYR A 23 7.65 19.40 -8.27
N VAL A 24 7.45 20.06 -7.13
CA VAL A 24 7.54 19.40 -5.83
C VAL A 24 6.20 18.76 -5.49
N ASN A 25 6.18 17.43 -5.34
CA ASN A 25 5.01 16.71 -4.89
C ASN A 25 4.74 16.99 -3.40
N LYS A 26 3.69 17.77 -3.12
CA LYS A 26 3.30 18.14 -1.75
C LYS A 26 3.05 16.93 -0.85
N ALA A 27 2.38 15.91 -1.36
CA ALA A 27 2.05 14.72 -0.58
C ALA A 27 3.30 13.97 -0.11
N GLU A 28 4.32 13.87 -0.97
CA GLU A 28 5.60 13.27 -0.61
C GLU A 28 6.36 14.10 0.42
N VAL A 29 6.35 15.43 0.30
CA VAL A 29 6.97 16.31 1.29
C VAL A 29 6.30 16.14 2.65
N ILE A 30 4.97 16.12 2.70
CA ILE A 30 4.20 15.91 3.94
C ILE A 30 4.53 14.55 4.53
N ALA A 31 4.47 13.47 3.74
CA ALA A 31 4.77 12.12 4.20
C ALA A 31 6.21 11.99 4.72
N TYR A 32 7.18 12.55 4.00
CA TYR A 32 8.58 12.54 4.40
C TYR A 32 8.81 13.30 5.71
N ALA A 33 8.17 14.46 5.89
CA ALA A 33 8.26 15.24 7.12
C ALA A 33 7.62 14.49 8.29
N LEU A 34 6.41 13.93 8.12
CA LEU A 34 5.70 13.18 9.15
C LEU A 34 6.48 11.95 9.62
N ASN A 35 7.14 11.24 8.72
CA ASN A 35 7.98 10.08 9.04
C ASN A 35 9.20 10.42 9.92
N ARG A 36 9.50 11.70 10.14
CA ARG A 36 10.64 12.20 10.94
C ARG A 36 10.21 12.93 12.21
N LEU A 37 8.91 13.03 12.45
CA LEU A 37 8.36 13.77 13.58
C LEU A 37 7.70 12.79 14.55
N PRO A 38 7.67 13.10 15.85
CA PRO A 38 6.97 12.26 16.82
C PRO A 38 5.47 12.24 16.50
N ALA A 39 4.89 11.04 16.51
CA ALA A 39 3.46 10.87 16.29
C ALA A 39 2.68 11.36 17.52
N LEU A 40 1.66 12.19 17.28
CA LEU A 40 0.80 12.75 18.33
C LEU A 40 -0.63 12.25 18.15
N TYR A 41 -0.85 10.98 18.47
CA TYR A 41 -2.18 10.38 18.45
C TYR A 41 -2.99 10.81 19.67
N ALA A 42 -4.30 10.87 19.48
CA ALA A 42 -5.25 11.14 20.53
C ALA A 42 -6.48 10.25 20.35
N THR A 43 -7.02 9.76 21.46
CA THR A 43 -8.24 8.92 21.50
C THR A 43 -9.46 9.70 21.98
N SER A 44 -9.29 10.99 22.31
CA SER A 44 -10.36 11.90 22.71
C SER A 44 -10.07 13.32 22.20
N GLU A 45 -11.12 14.13 22.09
CA GLU A 45 -11.01 15.53 21.65
C GLU A 45 -10.14 16.37 22.59
N LYS A 46 -10.34 16.25 23.91
CA LYS A 46 -9.48 16.91 24.91
C LYS A 46 -8.02 16.49 24.79
N GLY A 47 -7.76 15.20 24.53
CA GLY A 47 -6.42 14.70 24.27
C GLY A 47 -5.82 15.30 23.01
N TRP A 48 -6.62 15.45 21.94
CA TRP A 48 -6.20 16.08 20.70
C TRP A 48 -5.82 17.55 20.91
N GLU A 49 -6.63 18.32 21.64
CA GLU A 49 -6.32 19.73 21.96
C GLU A 49 -5.00 19.87 22.73
N GLN A 50 -4.78 19.02 23.74
CA GLN A 50 -3.53 19.00 24.50
C GLN A 50 -2.33 18.68 23.61
N GLN A 51 -2.47 17.71 22.70
CA GLN A 51 -1.40 17.39 21.74
C GLN A 51 -1.14 18.54 20.76
N VAL A 52 -2.17 19.27 20.32
CA VAL A 52 -2.01 20.45 19.46
C VAL A 52 -1.24 21.55 20.18
N ILE A 53 -1.60 21.84 21.45
CA ILE A 53 -0.90 22.84 22.27
C ILE A 53 0.56 22.44 22.46
N ARG A 54 0.81 21.17 22.82
CA ARG A 54 2.16 20.63 22.98
C ARG A 54 2.97 20.75 21.69
N ALA A 55 2.39 20.36 20.55
CA ALA A 55 3.06 20.43 19.26
C ALA A 55 3.51 21.86 18.92
N ARG A 56 2.63 22.83 19.14
CA ARG A 56 2.92 24.26 18.88
C ARG A 56 4.01 24.78 19.80
N ARG A 57 4.03 24.36 21.07
CA ARG A 57 4.98 24.84 22.07
C ARG A 57 6.37 24.19 21.94
N GLU A 58 6.42 22.89 21.70
CA GLU A 58 7.63 22.09 21.83
C GLU A 58 8.22 21.65 20.48
N LEU A 59 7.38 21.46 19.46
CA LEU A 59 7.79 20.82 18.21
C LEU A 59 7.91 21.79 17.03
N GLY A 60 7.60 23.08 17.19
CA GLY A 60 7.63 24.04 16.08
C GLY A 60 8.95 24.06 15.31
N ASN A 61 10.09 24.09 16.02
CA ASN A 61 11.41 24.05 15.40
C ASN A 61 11.70 22.72 14.69
N GLN A 62 11.22 21.61 15.25
CA GLN A 62 11.39 20.28 14.65
C GLN A 62 10.56 20.15 13.37
N ILE A 63 9.31 20.65 13.39
CA ILE A 63 8.43 20.70 12.21
C ILE A 63 9.09 21.51 11.11
N LEU A 64 9.59 22.71 11.43
CA LEU A 64 10.26 23.57 10.46
C LEU A 64 11.48 22.88 9.82
N ALA A 65 12.33 22.26 10.64
CA ALA A 65 13.51 21.55 10.17
C ALA A 65 13.15 20.31 9.33
N ALA A 66 12.16 19.53 9.75
CA ALA A 66 11.69 18.35 9.03
C ALA A 66 11.10 18.71 7.67
N VAL A 67 10.26 19.75 7.60
CA VAL A 67 9.69 20.25 6.33
C VAL A 67 10.80 20.75 5.39
N ARG A 68 11.77 21.50 5.90
CA ARG A 68 12.91 21.96 5.09
C ARG A 68 13.72 20.78 4.51
N GLN A 69 13.98 19.77 5.32
CA GLN A 69 14.66 18.54 4.87
C GLN A 69 13.82 17.77 3.85
N ALA A 70 12.49 17.72 4.03
CA ALA A 70 11.56 17.06 3.13
C ALA A 70 11.55 17.70 1.74
N ILE A 71 11.45 19.04 1.69
CA ILE A 71 11.50 19.80 0.44
C ILE A 71 12.82 19.53 -0.28
N ALA A 72 13.96 19.59 0.42
CA ALA A 72 15.26 19.33 -0.18
C ALA A 72 15.41 17.88 -0.69
N ALA A 73 14.86 16.91 0.03
CA ALA A 73 14.92 15.50 -0.35
C ALA A 73 14.08 15.21 -1.61
N VAL A 74 12.87 15.76 -1.68
CA VAL A 74 11.96 15.59 -2.84
C VAL A 74 12.48 16.36 -4.06
N GLN A 75 13.05 17.55 -3.87
CA GLN A 75 13.66 18.31 -4.98
C GLN A 75 14.87 17.63 -5.59
N ARG A 76 15.65 16.87 -4.82
CA ARG A 76 16.89 16.25 -5.28
C ARG A 76 16.65 15.16 -6.32
N ASP A 77 15.50 14.50 -6.30
CA ASP A 77 15.17 13.44 -7.25
C ASP A 77 13.68 13.52 -7.68
N PRO A 78 13.32 14.51 -8.53
CA PRO A 78 11.93 14.71 -8.97
C PRO A 78 11.41 13.58 -9.87
N LEU A 79 12.32 12.75 -10.43
CA LEU A 79 12.01 11.62 -11.29
C LEU A 79 12.08 10.28 -10.55
N ARG A 80 12.26 10.31 -9.22
CA ARG A 80 12.29 9.09 -8.42
C ARG A 80 10.98 8.34 -8.60
N ALA A 81 11.03 7.20 -9.26
CA ALA A 81 9.91 6.28 -9.31
C ALA A 81 9.68 5.72 -7.90
N VAL A 82 8.71 6.29 -7.18
CA VAL A 82 8.25 5.72 -5.91
C VAL A 82 7.45 4.48 -6.27
N VAL A 83 7.97 3.29 -5.92
CA VAL A 83 7.19 2.06 -6.03
C VAL A 83 6.10 2.14 -4.96
N PRO A 84 4.81 2.24 -5.32
CA PRO A 84 3.75 2.33 -4.34
C PRO A 84 3.74 1.09 -3.46
N LEU A 85 3.40 1.25 -2.17
CA LEU A 85 3.11 0.11 -1.31
C LEU A 85 1.94 -0.66 -1.93
N LYS A 86 2.17 -1.92 -2.31
CA LYS A 86 1.11 -2.84 -2.69
C LYS A 86 0.36 -3.26 -1.44
N ILE A 87 -0.56 -2.40 -0.99
CA ILE A 87 -1.48 -2.74 0.08
C ILE A 87 -2.46 -3.75 -0.53
N GLY A 88 -2.36 -5.00 -0.09
CA GLY A 88 -3.13 -6.11 -0.64
C GLY A 88 -2.31 -6.97 -1.58
N ALA A 89 -1.97 -8.19 -1.12
CA ALA A 89 -1.85 -9.37 -1.98
C ALA A 89 -3.20 -9.74 -2.66
N GLU A 90 -4.03 -8.73 -2.91
CA GLU A 90 -5.35 -8.82 -3.50
C GLU A 90 -5.25 -9.27 -4.94
N GLN A 91 -4.17 -8.94 -5.66
CA GLN A 91 -3.98 -9.45 -7.02
C GLN A 91 -3.88 -10.98 -7.05
N GLU A 92 -3.03 -11.58 -6.21
CA GLU A 92 -2.87 -13.03 -6.16
C GLU A 92 -4.14 -13.70 -5.65
N SER A 93 -4.77 -13.11 -4.64
CA SER A 93 -6.03 -13.60 -4.09
C SER A 93 -7.14 -13.56 -5.15
N GLN A 94 -7.34 -12.42 -5.82
CA GLN A 94 -8.36 -12.25 -6.87
C GLN A 94 -8.13 -13.20 -8.04
N VAL A 95 -6.89 -13.44 -8.44
CA VAL A 95 -6.54 -14.45 -9.46
C VAL A 95 -6.96 -15.84 -9.01
N VAL A 96 -6.64 -16.24 -7.78
CA VAL A 96 -7.04 -17.55 -7.23
C VAL A 96 -8.57 -17.69 -7.14
N LEU A 97 -9.29 -16.63 -6.74
CA LEU A 97 -10.76 -16.66 -6.69
C LEU A 97 -11.37 -16.77 -8.08
N GLN A 98 -10.81 -16.08 -9.07
CA GLN A 98 -11.25 -16.17 -10.45
C GLN A 98 -11.03 -17.58 -11.02
N GLU A 99 -9.87 -18.18 -10.76
CA GLU A 99 -9.60 -19.57 -11.14
C GLU A 99 -10.54 -20.56 -10.43
N LEU A 100 -10.92 -20.29 -9.18
CA LEU A 100 -11.91 -21.08 -8.45
C LEU A 100 -13.32 -20.95 -9.05
N LYS A 101 -13.73 -19.76 -9.48
CA LYS A 101 -15.00 -19.55 -10.20
C LYS A 101 -15.08 -20.42 -11.45
N GLU A 102 -14.02 -20.38 -12.25
CA GLU A 102 -13.92 -21.15 -13.49
C GLU A 102 -13.91 -22.66 -13.21
N LEU A 103 -13.16 -23.09 -12.19
CA LEU A 103 -13.10 -24.50 -11.81
C LEU A 103 -14.47 -25.01 -11.36
N LEU A 104 -15.13 -24.29 -10.46
CA LEU A 104 -16.41 -24.69 -9.87
C LEU A 104 -17.62 -24.42 -10.78
N GLY A 105 -17.43 -23.64 -11.86
CA GLY A 105 -18.50 -23.21 -12.75
C GLY A 105 -19.53 -22.31 -12.06
N GLN A 106 -19.09 -21.53 -11.06
CA GLN A 106 -19.95 -20.66 -10.26
C GLN A 106 -19.52 -19.19 -10.43
N GLU A 107 -20.26 -18.44 -11.25
CA GLU A 107 -19.95 -17.02 -11.54
C GLU A 107 -20.11 -16.11 -10.31
N GLU A 108 -21.04 -16.45 -9.42
CA GLU A 108 -21.38 -15.72 -8.18
C GLU A 108 -20.50 -16.08 -6.97
N LEU A 109 -19.39 -16.81 -7.17
CA LEU A 109 -18.45 -17.11 -6.08
C LEU A 109 -17.77 -15.81 -5.59
N SER A 110 -17.55 -15.72 -4.29
CA SER A 110 -16.93 -14.58 -3.62
C SER A 110 -16.20 -15.07 -2.38
N TRP A 111 -15.31 -14.26 -1.80
CA TRP A 111 -14.63 -14.63 -0.55
C TRP A 111 -15.56 -14.92 0.63
N ARG A 112 -16.81 -14.43 0.58
CA ARG A 112 -17.78 -14.64 1.66
C ARG A 112 -18.50 -15.99 1.57
N ASN A 113 -18.63 -16.55 0.37
CA ASN A 113 -19.37 -17.79 0.11
C ASN A 113 -18.49 -18.88 -0.53
N VAL A 114 -17.16 -18.69 -0.56
CA VAL A 114 -16.22 -19.63 -1.17
C VAL A 114 -16.26 -21.00 -0.48
N VAL A 115 -16.43 -21.03 0.84
CA VAL A 115 -16.50 -22.26 1.63
C VAL A 115 -17.75 -23.06 1.24
N ASP A 116 -18.91 -22.40 1.24
CA ASP A 116 -20.18 -23.01 0.87
C ASP A 116 -20.17 -23.47 -0.60
N GLY A 117 -19.55 -22.69 -1.49
CA GLY A 117 -19.38 -23.05 -2.90
C GLY A 117 -18.56 -24.32 -3.08
N VAL A 118 -17.43 -24.43 -2.37
CA VAL A 118 -16.58 -25.62 -2.38
C VAL A 118 -17.29 -26.83 -1.76
N GLU A 119 -17.99 -26.66 -0.64
CA GLU A 119 -18.75 -27.73 0.00
C GLU A 119 -19.83 -28.30 -0.93
N ASN A 120 -20.62 -27.42 -1.55
CA ASN A 120 -21.64 -27.82 -2.51
C ASN A 120 -21.05 -28.55 -3.71
N ALA A 121 -19.91 -28.07 -4.22
CA ALA A 121 -19.20 -28.72 -5.32
C ALA A 121 -18.75 -30.14 -4.94
N LEU A 122 -18.18 -30.34 -3.75
CA LEU A 122 -17.79 -31.65 -3.26
C LEU A 122 -18.98 -32.60 -3.11
N ILE A 123 -20.10 -32.11 -2.57
CA ILE A 123 -21.35 -32.90 -2.42
C ILE A 123 -21.88 -33.35 -3.79
N ARG A 124 -21.94 -32.44 -4.78
CA ARG A 124 -22.39 -32.76 -6.14
C ARG A 124 -21.51 -33.81 -6.81
N THR A 125 -20.21 -33.76 -6.52
CA THR A 125 -19.25 -34.76 -7.01
C THR A 125 -19.47 -36.12 -6.39
N ALA A 126 -19.65 -36.17 -5.07
CA ALA A 126 -19.93 -37.42 -4.36
C ALA A 126 -21.24 -38.07 -4.84
N ARG A 127 -22.21 -37.27 -5.31
CA ARG A 127 -23.46 -37.72 -5.92
C ARG A 127 -23.33 -38.13 -7.39
N GLY A 128 -22.16 -37.95 -8.01
CA GLY A 128 -21.93 -38.26 -9.43
C GLY A 128 -22.53 -37.25 -10.41
N GLU A 129 -23.01 -36.10 -9.94
CA GLU A 129 -23.62 -35.06 -10.76
C GLU A 129 -22.57 -34.24 -11.53
N VAL A 130 -21.32 -34.24 -11.07
CA VAL A 130 -20.20 -33.50 -11.65
C VAL A 130 -18.95 -34.36 -11.66
N THR A 131 -18.27 -34.41 -12.80
CA THR A 131 -16.95 -35.06 -12.94
C THR A 131 -15.87 -34.02 -13.16
N TRP A 132 -14.87 -33.97 -12.27
CA TRP A 132 -13.73 -33.06 -12.41
C TRP A 132 -12.71 -33.60 -13.39
N ARG A 133 -12.14 -32.70 -14.20
CA ARG A 133 -10.89 -32.98 -14.92
C ARG A 133 -9.73 -32.39 -14.13
N LYS A 134 -8.72 -33.21 -13.85
CA LYS A 134 -7.48 -32.72 -13.25
C LYS A 134 -6.87 -31.69 -14.19
N ARG A 135 -6.65 -30.46 -13.69
CA ARG A 135 -5.96 -29.41 -14.46
C ARG A 135 -4.61 -29.98 -14.90
N GLY A 136 -4.35 -29.97 -16.20
CA GLY A 136 -3.06 -30.38 -16.75
C GLY A 136 -1.94 -29.55 -16.12
N ASN A 137 -0.85 -30.22 -15.74
CA ASN A 137 0.21 -29.64 -14.92
C ASN A 137 1.10 -28.69 -15.75
N ALA A 138 0.60 -27.51 -16.13
CA ALA A 138 1.38 -26.50 -16.85
C ALA A 138 2.49 -25.88 -15.98
N ALA A 139 2.39 -26.00 -14.65
CA ALA A 139 3.40 -25.54 -13.69
C ALA A 139 4.68 -26.38 -13.68
N ALA A 140 4.66 -27.61 -14.22
CA ALA A 140 5.86 -28.44 -14.33
C ALA A 140 6.84 -27.94 -15.41
N GLN A 141 6.40 -27.09 -16.35
CA GLN A 141 7.25 -26.57 -17.42
C GLN A 141 7.93 -25.22 -17.11
N ARG A 142 7.55 -24.52 -16.03
CA ARG A 142 8.13 -23.21 -15.67
C ARG A 142 9.27 -23.27 -14.67
N ASN A 143 9.54 -24.43 -14.08
CA ASN A 143 10.55 -24.61 -13.04
C ASN A 143 11.65 -25.61 -13.47
N GLU A 144 12.13 -25.56 -14.70
CA GLU A 144 13.49 -26.02 -15.00
C GLU A 144 14.46 -24.91 -14.59
N TRP A 145 14.72 -24.84 -13.28
CA TRP A 145 15.85 -24.11 -12.74
C TRP A 145 17.12 -24.67 -13.37
N HIS A 146 17.66 -23.98 -14.37
CA HIS A 146 19.03 -24.20 -14.85
C HIS A 146 19.97 -23.82 -13.71
N ASP A 147 20.31 -24.81 -12.87
CA ASP A 147 21.39 -24.69 -11.89
C ASP A 147 22.74 -24.75 -12.62
N SER A 148 23.19 -23.62 -13.15
CA SER A 148 24.52 -23.46 -13.76
C SER A 148 25.61 -23.13 -12.73
N ARG A 149 25.56 -23.73 -11.52
CA ARG A 149 26.58 -23.49 -10.48
C ARG A 149 27.61 -24.60 -10.28
N TYR A 150 27.70 -25.55 -11.21
CA TYR A 150 28.80 -26.53 -11.22
C TYR A 150 29.40 -26.66 -12.61
N TYR A 151 30.21 -25.68 -13.01
CA TYR A 151 31.31 -25.85 -13.94
C TYR A 151 32.50 -25.05 -13.42
N LEU A 152 33.38 -25.77 -12.71
CA LEU A 152 34.82 -25.50 -12.62
C LEU A 152 35.53 -26.77 -13.05
#